data_AF-A0A436W7M9-F1
#
_entry.id   AF-A0A436W7M9-F1
#
_cell.length_a   1.000
_cell.length_b   1.000
_cell.length_c   1.000
_cell.angle_alpha   90.00
_cell.angle_beta   90.00
_cell.angle_gamma   90.00
#
_symmetry.space_group_name_H-M   'P 1'
#
loop_
_entity.id
_entity.type
_entity.pdbx_description
1 polymer ?
#
loop_
_entity_poly.entity_id
_entity_poly.type
_entity_poly.pdbx_seq_one_letter_code
_entity_poly.pdbx_strand_id
1 'polypeptide(L)'
;MTSGVLNLVLKRLGIAAITLLIVLFAVFFATSMLSGDTASILLGQAATPEAVAGLREAMHLNDPAILRFLRWLVGLLHGDLGTSYANEMPVAALIGGRLVNTMKLAGITALLSVPLALTLGITAAMLRGSVYDRTVTVLSIGVISVPEFMVATLAVLLFAVYLRWLPALSSVNEAHSLTDLVRIYAMPVITLTFVISAQMIRMTRAAVIETLSTPYVEMALLKGASRSRMVLR
;
A
#
# COMPACT_ATOMS: atom_id res chain seq x y z
N MET A 1 -7.97 -32.35 9.58
CA MET A 1 -7.10 -31.16 9.43
C MET A 1 -7.74 -30.05 8.58
N THR A 2 -8.59 -30.36 7.60
CA THR A 2 -9.28 -29.39 6.72
C THR A 2 -10.38 -28.57 7.41
N SER A 3 -11.09 -29.12 8.40
CA SER A 3 -12.15 -28.42 9.15
C SER A 3 -11.64 -27.22 9.97
N GLY A 4 -10.44 -27.34 10.55
CA GLY A 4 -9.81 -26.25 11.31
C GLY A 4 -9.37 -25.08 10.42
N VAL A 5 -8.82 -25.39 9.24
CA VAL A 5 -8.40 -24.37 8.26
C VAL A 5 -9.61 -23.64 7.69
N LEU A 6 -10.68 -24.37 7.32
CA LEU A 6 -11.91 -23.76 6.82
C LEU A 6 -12.55 -22.85 7.87
N ASN A 7 -12.63 -23.29 9.13
CA ASN A 7 -13.15 -22.47 10.22
C ASN A 7 -12.31 -21.21 10.46
N LEU A 8 -10.98 -21.31 10.38
CA LEU A 8 -10.09 -20.16 10.48
C LEU A 8 -10.32 -19.15 9.34
N VAL A 9 -10.43 -19.63 8.11
CA VAL A 9 -10.67 -18.78 6.92
C VAL A 9 -12.02 -18.09 7.04
N LEU A 10 -13.09 -18.82 7.37
CA LEU A 10 -14.43 -18.25 7.55
C LEU A 10 -14.46 -17.23 8.68
N LYS A 11 -13.81 -17.50 9.81
CA LYS A 11 -13.69 -16.55 10.91
C LYS A 11 -12.98 -15.27 10.48
N ARG A 12 -11.88 -15.37 9.72
CA ARG A 12 -11.15 -14.21 9.21
C ARG A 12 -11.96 -13.43 8.18
N LEU A 13 -12.65 -14.10 7.27
CA LEU A 13 -13.53 -13.45 6.29
C LEU A 13 -14.70 -12.75 6.98
N GLY A 14 -15.31 -13.37 8.00
CA GLY A 14 -16.36 -12.75 8.81
C GLY A 14 -15.87 -11.50 9.54
N ILE A 15 -14.71 -11.57 10.20
CA ILE A 15 -14.08 -10.40 10.86
C ILE A 15 -13.76 -9.30 9.84
N ALA A 16 -13.22 -9.66 8.67
CA ALA A 16 -12.91 -8.71 7.61
C ALA A 16 -14.17 -8.03 7.07
N ALA A 17 -15.25 -8.78 6.85
CA ALA A 17 -16.53 -8.25 6.37
C ALA A 17 -17.18 -7.31 7.40
N ILE A 18 -17.18 -7.68 8.68
CA ILE A 18 -17.71 -6.82 9.75
C ILE A 18 -16.87 -5.54 9.87
N THR A 19 -15.54 -5.67 9.87
CA THR A 19 -14.64 -4.51 9.90
C THR A 19 -14.89 -3.59 8.72
N LEU A 20 -15.01 -4.15 7.51
CA LEU A 20 -15.30 -3.38 6.31
C LEU A 20 -16.64 -2.65 6.42
N LEU A 21 -17.70 -3.32 6.88
CA LEU A 21 -19.01 -2.71 7.06
C LEU A 21 -18.97 -1.55 8.07
N ILE A 22 -18.26 -1.73 9.19
CA ILE A 22 -18.06 -0.67 10.20
C ILE A 22 -17.33 0.52 9.58
N VAL A 23 -16.26 0.27 8.82
CA VAL A 23 -15.50 1.35 8.16
C VAL A 23 -16.36 2.06 7.11
N LEU A 24 -17.10 1.33 6.27
CA LEU A 24 -18.01 1.92 5.29
C LEU A 24 -19.07 2.80 5.94
N PHE A 25 -19.68 2.30 7.02
CA PHE A 25 -20.65 3.05 7.81
C PHE A 25 -20.01 4.31 8.43
N ALA A 26 -18.84 4.17 9.06
CA ALA A 26 -18.14 5.29 9.70
C ALA A 26 -17.75 6.37 8.67
N VAL A 27 -17.21 5.98 7.52
CA VAL A 27 -16.84 6.91 6.44
C VAL A 27 -18.10 7.59 5.88
N PHE A 28 -19.17 6.83 5.60
CA PHE A 28 -20.41 7.40 5.11
C PHE A 28 -20.96 8.44 6.09
N PHE A 29 -21.06 8.11 7.37
CA PHE A 29 -21.58 9.04 8.38
C PHE A 29 -20.66 10.25 8.56
N ALA A 30 -19.35 10.06 8.63
CA ALA A 30 -18.39 11.17 8.70
C ALA A 30 -18.54 12.12 7.51
N THR A 31 -18.69 11.59 6.29
CA THR A 31 -18.91 12.42 5.09
C THR A 31 -20.29 13.08 5.07
N SER A 32 -21.32 12.45 5.65
CA SER A 32 -22.66 13.05 5.76
C SER A 32 -22.74 14.17 6.79
N MET A 33 -21.83 14.18 7.76
CA MET A 33 -21.72 15.21 8.80
C MET A 33 -20.84 16.39 8.37
N LEU A 34 -20.09 16.27 7.27
CA LEU A 34 -19.30 17.38 6.74
C LEU A 34 -20.24 18.56 6.42
N SER A 35 -19.82 19.76 6.81
CA SER A 35 -20.54 20.99 6.49
C SER A 35 -20.43 21.25 4.98
N GLY A 36 -21.55 21.14 4.27
CA GLY A 36 -21.64 21.42 2.83
C GLY A 36 -22.73 20.58 2.18
N ASP A 37 -23.66 21.23 1.48
CA ASP A 37 -24.69 20.52 0.72
C ASP A 37 -24.14 20.10 -0.64
N THR A 38 -24.21 18.80 -0.95
CA THR A 38 -23.75 18.24 -2.22
C THR A 38 -24.45 18.92 -3.40
N ALA A 39 -25.74 19.24 -3.29
CA ALA A 39 -26.48 19.91 -4.36
C ALA A 39 -25.96 21.33 -4.60
N SER A 40 -25.71 22.10 -3.54
CA SER A 40 -25.13 23.45 -3.65
C SER A 40 -23.71 23.42 -4.22
N ILE A 41 -22.90 22.44 -3.83
CA ILE A 41 -21.53 22.26 -4.36
C ILE A 41 -21.58 21.94 -5.85
N LEU A 42 -22.50 21.06 -6.28
CA LEU A 42 -22.65 20.67 -7.67
C LEU A 42 -23.13 21.83 -8.55
N LEU A 43 -24.08 22.62 -8.06
CA LEU A 43 -24.64 23.76 -8.80
C LEU A 43 -23.69 24.98 -8.82
N GLY A 44 -22.78 25.08 -7.86
CA GLY A 44 -21.79 26.15 -7.80
C GLY A 44 -22.44 27.53 -7.82
N GLN A 45 -22.11 28.35 -8.84
CA GLN A 45 -22.68 29.69 -8.98
C GLN A 45 -24.15 29.70 -9.41
N ALA A 46 -24.68 28.59 -9.92
CA ALA A 46 -26.08 28.43 -10.30
C ALA A 46 -26.98 27.92 -9.16
N ALA A 47 -26.46 27.87 -7.92
CA ALA A 47 -27.16 27.38 -6.75
C ALA A 47 -28.27 28.34 -6.26
N THR A 48 -29.34 28.53 -7.05
CA THR A 48 -30.56 29.17 -6.56
C THR A 48 -31.27 28.25 -5.56
N PRO A 49 -32.02 28.79 -4.57
CA PRO A 49 -32.74 27.97 -3.60
C PRO A 49 -33.65 26.91 -4.24
N GLU A 50 -34.29 27.25 -5.36
CA GLU A 50 -35.19 26.36 -6.11
C GLU A 50 -34.40 25.25 -6.83
N ALA A 51 -33.27 25.60 -7.46
CA ALA A 51 -32.43 24.62 -8.16
C ALA A 51 -31.78 23.64 -7.16
N VAL A 52 -31.34 24.14 -6.01
CA VAL A 52 -30.79 23.31 -4.93
C VAL A 52 -31.85 22.36 -4.38
N ALA A 53 -33.06 22.84 -4.09
CA ALA A 53 -34.14 22.00 -3.59
C ALA A 53 -34.50 20.88 -4.59
N GLY A 54 -34.65 21.23 -5.87
CA GLY A 54 -34.94 20.26 -6.93
C GLY A 54 -33.83 19.21 -7.10
N LEU A 55 -32.57 19.63 -7.05
CA LEU A 55 -31.44 18.70 -7.16
C LEU A 55 -31.31 17.81 -5.93
N ARG A 56 -31.57 18.31 -4.72
CA ARG A 56 -31.59 17.49 -3.49
C ARG A 56 -32.65 16.40 -3.55
N GLU A 57 -33.81 16.71 -4.09
CA GLU A 57 -34.88 15.74 -4.28
C GLU A 57 -34.50 14.69 -5.34
N ALA A 58 -33.99 15.12 -6.50
CA ALA A 58 -33.53 14.23 -7.56
C ALA A 58 -32.39 13.30 -7.13
N MET A 59 -31.51 13.75 -6.23
CA MET A 59 -30.38 12.99 -5.69
C MET A 59 -30.73 12.23 -4.39
N HIS A 60 -31.98 12.24 -3.94
CA HIS A 60 -32.41 11.61 -2.68
C HIS A 60 -31.64 12.09 -1.43
N LEU A 61 -31.15 13.33 -1.45
CA LEU A 61 -30.38 13.90 -0.33
C LEU A 61 -31.24 14.24 0.88
N ASN A 62 -32.56 14.36 0.68
CA ASN A 62 -33.54 14.60 1.74
C ASN A 62 -33.92 13.33 2.51
N ASP A 63 -33.57 12.15 1.98
CA ASP A 63 -33.90 10.88 2.62
C ASP A 63 -33.03 10.63 3.86
N PRO A 64 -33.54 9.91 4.88
CA PRO A 64 -32.77 9.52 6.05
C PRO A 64 -31.41 8.91 5.68
N ALA A 65 -30.35 9.32 6.38
CA ALA A 65 -28.97 8.91 6.09
C ALA A 65 -28.81 7.37 6.00
N ILE A 66 -29.51 6.63 6.86
CA ILE A 66 -29.53 5.16 6.85
C ILE A 66 -30.08 4.60 5.54
N LEU A 67 -31.16 5.17 5.00
CA LEU A 67 -31.76 4.71 3.73
C LEU A 67 -30.86 5.03 2.53
N ARG A 68 -30.14 6.16 2.57
CA ARG A 68 -29.13 6.50 1.57
C ARG A 68 -27.94 5.54 1.61
N PHE A 69 -27.46 5.22 2.81
CA PHE A 69 -26.39 4.24 3.01
C PHE A 69 -26.80 2.84 2.50
N LEU A 70 -28.00 2.37 2.85
CA LEU A 70 -28.48 1.06 2.41
C LEU A 70 -28.65 0.99 0.90
N ARG A 71 -29.18 2.05 0.25
CA ARG A 71 -29.27 2.11 -1.22
C ARG A 71 -27.89 2.04 -1.88
N TRP A 72 -26.93 2.81 -1.38
CA TRP A 72 -25.55 2.77 -1.86
C TRP A 72 -24.91 1.39 -1.64
N LEU A 73 -25.12 0.76 -0.49
CA LEU A 73 -24.60 -0.57 -0.17
C LEU A 73 -25.19 -1.64 -1.08
N VAL A 74 -26.50 -1.58 -1.38
CA VAL A 74 -27.14 -2.51 -2.32
C VAL A 74 -26.57 -2.33 -3.73
N GLY A 75 -26.36 -1.09 -4.19
CA GLY A 75 -25.68 -0.82 -5.46
C GLY A 75 -24.27 -1.42 -5.49
N LEU A 76 -23.49 -1.19 -4.43
CA LEU A 76 -22.14 -1.74 -4.28
C LEU A 76 -22.11 -3.27 -4.40
N LEU A 77 -23.07 -3.96 -3.78
CA LEU A 77 -23.18 -5.42 -3.85
C LEU A 77 -23.53 -5.94 -5.26
N HIS A 78 -24.13 -5.10 -6.12
CA HIS A 78 -24.38 -5.41 -7.53
C HIS A 78 -23.23 -4.95 -8.45
N GLY A 79 -22.14 -4.41 -7.89
CA GLY A 79 -20.99 -3.91 -8.65
C GLY A 79 -21.12 -2.44 -9.09
N ASP A 80 -22.18 -1.74 -8.67
CA ASP A 80 -22.34 -0.32 -8.91
C ASP A 80 -21.72 0.50 -7.76
N LEU A 81 -20.53 1.04 -8.01
CA LEU A 81 -19.83 1.94 -7.08
C LEU A 81 -20.40 3.37 -7.09
N GLY A 82 -21.30 3.67 -8.02
CA GLY A 82 -21.85 5.00 -8.28
C GLY A 82 -20.97 5.86 -9.18
N THR A 83 -21.39 7.11 -9.34
CA THR A 83 -20.71 8.13 -10.13
C THR A 83 -20.03 9.16 -9.23
N SER A 84 -18.84 9.58 -9.62
CA SER A 84 -18.14 10.68 -8.98
C SER A 84 -18.70 11.98 -9.51
N TYR A 85 -19.44 12.69 -8.68
CA TYR A 85 -20.01 13.99 -9.02
C TYR A 85 -18.94 15.07 -9.28
N ALA A 86 -17.78 14.97 -8.62
CA ALA A 86 -16.69 15.94 -8.79
C ALA A 86 -15.88 15.73 -10.09
N ASN A 87 -15.86 14.51 -10.64
CA ASN A 87 -15.08 14.16 -11.84
C ASN A 87 -15.99 13.74 -13.01
N GLU A 88 -17.31 13.79 -12.82
CA GLU A 88 -18.34 13.42 -13.80
C GLU A 88 -18.12 12.05 -14.46
N MET A 89 -17.61 11.07 -13.70
CA MET A 89 -17.29 9.74 -14.24
C MET A 89 -17.54 8.61 -13.22
N PRO A 90 -17.69 7.35 -13.69
CA PRO A 90 -17.91 6.21 -12.78
C PRO A 90 -16.77 6.04 -11.77
N VAL A 91 -17.12 5.83 -10.50
CA VAL A 91 -16.14 5.62 -9.41
C VAL A 91 -15.27 4.39 -9.70
N ALA A 92 -15.84 3.35 -10.30
CA ALA A 92 -15.11 2.16 -10.73
C ALA A 92 -13.93 2.49 -11.67
N ALA A 93 -14.12 3.41 -12.62
CA ALA A 93 -13.07 3.80 -13.57
C ALA A 93 -11.97 4.62 -12.87
N LEU A 94 -12.36 5.54 -11.97
CA LEU A 94 -11.42 6.32 -11.16
C LEU A 94 -10.52 5.44 -10.29
N ILE A 95 -11.14 4.50 -9.56
CA ILE A 95 -10.41 3.57 -8.69
C ILE A 95 -9.58 2.62 -9.54
N GLY A 96 -10.14 2.08 -10.63
CA GLY A 96 -9.46 1.13 -11.52
C GLY A 96 -8.15 1.68 -12.08
N GLY A 97 -8.15 2.90 -12.62
CA GLY A 97 -6.93 3.53 -13.13
C GLY A 97 -5.86 3.72 -12.06
N ARG A 98 -6.25 4.18 -10.86
CA ARG A 98 -5.35 4.37 -9.72
C ARG A 98 -4.81 3.04 -9.20
N LEU A 99 -5.67 2.03 -9.08
CA LEU A 99 -5.32 0.69 -8.62
C LEU A 99 -4.27 0.06 -9.53
N VAL A 100 -4.44 0.15 -10.86
CA VAL A 100 -3.45 -0.36 -11.82
C VAL A 100 -2.10 0.32 -11.63
N ASN A 101 -2.07 1.64 -11.46
CA ASN A 101 -0.82 2.38 -11.24
C ASN A 101 -0.15 2.01 -9.91
N THR A 102 -0.93 1.88 -8.83
CA THR A 102 -0.45 1.41 -7.53
C THR A 102 0.10 -0.01 -7.61
N MET A 103 -0.60 -0.93 -8.29
CA MET A 103 -0.16 -2.32 -8.46
C MET A 103 1.13 -2.42 -9.27
N LYS A 104 1.28 -1.62 -10.34
CA LYS A 104 2.53 -1.53 -11.11
C LYS A 104 3.68 -1.07 -10.24
N LEU A 105 3.50 0.04 -9.51
CA LEU A 105 4.52 0.58 -8.61
C LEU A 105 4.89 -0.44 -7.52
N ALA A 106 3.89 -1.01 -6.84
CA ALA A 106 4.07 -2.01 -5.80
C ALA A 106 4.78 -3.26 -6.34
N GLY A 107 4.43 -3.72 -7.54
CA GLY A 107 5.06 -4.87 -8.19
C GLY A 107 6.55 -4.64 -8.48
N ILE A 108 6.89 -3.49 -9.07
CA ILE A 108 8.30 -3.15 -9.37
C ILE A 108 9.09 -2.96 -8.07
N THR A 109 8.53 -2.25 -7.09
CA THR A 109 9.17 -2.07 -5.78
C THR A 109 9.36 -3.40 -5.07
N ALA A 110 8.38 -4.29 -5.07
CA ALA A 110 8.51 -5.62 -4.47
C ALA A 110 9.57 -6.47 -5.18
N LEU A 111 9.61 -6.41 -6.52
CA LEU A 111 10.60 -7.14 -7.31
C LEU A 111 12.04 -6.75 -6.98
N LEU A 112 12.28 -5.50 -6.57
CA LEU A 112 13.61 -5.04 -6.16
C LEU A 112 13.86 -5.21 -4.65
N SER A 113 12.92 -4.74 -3.82
CA SER A 113 13.08 -4.75 -2.36
C SER A 113 13.07 -6.16 -1.78
N VAL A 114 12.26 -7.09 -2.32
CA VAL A 114 12.15 -8.42 -1.74
C VAL A 114 13.44 -9.23 -1.89
N PRO A 115 14.00 -9.41 -3.10
CA PRO A 115 15.26 -10.11 -3.25
C PRO A 115 16.41 -9.41 -2.51
N LEU A 116 16.48 -8.08 -2.58
CA LEU A 116 17.53 -7.30 -1.91
C LEU A 116 17.49 -7.52 -0.38
N ALA A 117 16.31 -7.40 0.21
CA ALA A 117 16.18 -7.51 1.65
C ALA A 117 16.33 -8.94 2.16
N LEU A 118 15.81 -9.94 1.43
CA LEU A 118 16.00 -11.34 1.77
C LEU A 118 17.47 -11.73 1.66
N THR A 119 18.16 -11.36 0.58
CA THR A 119 19.58 -11.68 0.39
C THR A 119 20.44 -11.05 1.49
N LEU A 120 20.29 -9.75 1.75
CA LEU A 120 21.04 -9.06 2.80
C LEU A 120 20.68 -9.56 4.21
N GLY A 121 19.39 -9.79 4.49
CA GLY A 121 18.92 -10.28 5.79
C GLY A 121 19.39 -11.70 6.11
N ILE A 122 19.28 -12.61 5.13
CA ILE A 122 19.73 -14.01 5.26
C ILE A 122 21.25 -14.06 5.40
N THR A 123 22.01 -13.38 4.53
CA THR A 123 23.48 -13.40 4.58
C THR A 123 24.02 -12.77 5.86
N ALA A 124 23.41 -11.68 6.36
CA ALA A 124 23.79 -11.06 7.62
C ALA A 124 23.53 -12.01 8.81
N ALA A 125 22.42 -12.75 8.80
CA ALA A 125 22.15 -13.76 9.82
C ALA A 125 23.11 -14.95 9.77
N MET A 126 23.46 -15.43 8.58
CA MET A 126 24.40 -16.55 8.41
C MET A 126 25.82 -16.20 8.89
N LEU A 127 26.23 -14.95 8.68
CA LEU A 127 27.51 -14.38 9.11
C LEU A 127 27.38 -13.57 10.40
N ARG A 128 26.47 -13.96 11.29
CA ARG A 128 26.20 -13.25 12.55
C ARG A 128 27.48 -12.97 13.33
N GLY A 129 27.64 -11.72 13.76
CA GLY A 129 28.80 -11.24 14.51
C GLY A 129 30.00 -10.80 13.65
N SER A 130 29.94 -11.01 12.34
CA SER A 130 30.96 -10.49 11.40
C SER A 130 30.85 -8.97 11.21
N VAL A 131 31.89 -8.37 10.63
CA VAL A 131 31.86 -6.97 10.18
C VAL A 131 30.75 -6.74 9.17
N TYR A 132 30.50 -7.69 8.26
CA TYR A 132 29.41 -7.61 7.29
C TYR A 132 28.04 -7.49 7.98
N ASP A 133 27.75 -8.38 8.92
CA ASP A 133 26.52 -8.36 9.71
C ASP A 133 26.33 -7.02 10.43
N ARG A 134 27.40 -6.54 11.10
CA ARG A 134 27.37 -5.27 11.82
C ARG A 134 27.10 -4.08 10.89
N THR A 135 27.73 -4.04 9.72
CA THR A 135 27.51 -2.99 8.72
C THR A 135 26.09 -2.99 8.19
N VAL A 136 25.57 -4.16 7.76
CA VAL A 136 24.19 -4.29 7.27
C VAL A 136 23.18 -3.89 8.33
N THR A 137 23.41 -4.30 9.58
CA THR A 137 22.55 -3.97 10.72
C THR A 137 22.56 -2.48 11.02
N VAL A 138 23.73 -1.85 11.11
CA VAL A 138 23.87 -0.41 11.40
C VAL A 138 23.24 0.43 10.29
N LEU A 139 23.49 0.09 9.02
CA LEU A 139 22.87 0.79 7.89
C LEU A 139 21.35 0.64 7.91
N SER A 140 20.84 -0.58 8.12
CA SER A 140 19.39 -0.82 8.16
C SER A 140 18.73 -0.05 9.31
N ILE A 141 19.33 -0.04 10.50
CA ILE A 141 18.82 0.74 11.64
C ILE A 141 18.87 2.24 11.34
N GLY A 142 19.96 2.73 10.74
CA GLY A 142 20.09 4.11 10.30
C GLY A 142 18.94 4.52 9.38
N VAL A 143 18.64 3.72 8.37
CA VAL A 143 17.51 3.99 7.45
C VAL A 143 16.17 3.98 8.16
N ILE A 144 15.92 3.00 9.03
CA ILE A 144 14.65 2.91 9.77
C ILE A 144 14.45 4.09 10.74
N SER A 145 15.55 4.71 11.18
CA SER A 145 15.52 5.85 12.10
C SER A 145 15.15 7.15 11.40
N VAL A 146 15.24 7.21 10.06
CA VAL A 146 14.90 8.38 9.27
C VAL A 146 13.43 8.30 8.85
N PRO A 147 12.63 9.36 9.05
CA PRO A 147 11.25 9.40 8.55
C PRO A 147 11.20 9.23 7.03
N GLU A 148 10.28 8.39 6.55
CA GLU A 148 10.15 8.08 5.11
C GLU A 148 9.96 9.34 4.25
N PHE A 149 9.13 10.28 4.70
CA PHE A 149 8.91 11.54 3.97
C PHE A 149 10.22 12.31 3.79
N MET A 150 11.14 12.25 4.76
CA MET A 150 12.41 12.96 4.73
C MET A 150 13.36 12.32 3.71
N VAL A 151 13.39 10.98 3.63
CA VAL A 151 14.11 10.24 2.59
C VAL A 151 13.60 10.63 1.21
N ALA A 152 12.27 10.66 1.03
CA ALA A 152 11.65 11.04 -0.22
C ALA A 152 11.98 12.49 -0.61
N THR A 153 11.86 13.45 0.32
CA THR A 153 12.19 14.85 0.08
C THR A 153 13.67 15.05 -0.29
N LEU A 154 14.58 14.38 0.41
CA LEU A 154 16.02 14.44 0.10
C LEU A 154 16.33 13.81 -1.26
N ALA A 155 15.67 12.70 -1.62
CA ALA A 155 15.80 12.09 -2.94
C ALA A 155 15.32 13.03 -4.05
N VAL A 156 14.18 13.71 -3.86
CA VAL A 156 13.71 14.75 -4.80
C VAL A 156 14.73 15.87 -4.91
N LEU A 157 15.21 16.41 -3.80
CA LEU A 157 16.18 17.51 -3.79
C LEU A 157 17.46 17.12 -4.54
N LEU A 158 18.00 15.94 -4.26
CA LEU A 158 19.24 15.47 -4.88
C LEU A 158 19.05 15.14 -6.36
N PHE A 159 18.11 14.25 -6.69
CA PHE A 159 17.99 13.68 -8.03
C PHE A 159 17.17 14.51 -9.01
N ALA A 160 16.17 15.25 -8.53
CA ALA A 160 15.33 16.09 -9.38
C ALA A 160 15.80 17.54 -9.43
N VAL A 161 16.22 18.13 -8.31
CA VAL A 161 16.59 19.55 -8.26
C VAL A 161 18.06 19.79 -8.58
N TYR A 162 18.98 19.18 -7.82
CA TYR A 162 20.42 19.41 -8.00
C TYR A 162 20.99 18.69 -9.23
N LEU A 163 20.80 17.36 -9.31
CA LEU A 163 21.37 16.55 -10.40
C LEU A 163 20.52 16.62 -11.69
N ARG A 164 19.22 16.90 -11.57
CA ARG A 164 18.25 16.91 -12.69
C ARG A 164 18.22 15.61 -13.50
N TRP A 165 18.56 14.49 -12.86
CA TRP A 165 18.57 13.17 -13.48
C TRP A 165 17.15 12.61 -13.59
N LEU A 166 16.33 12.78 -12.57
CA LEU A 166 15.00 12.18 -12.47
C LEU A 166 13.92 13.26 -12.35
N PRO A 167 12.70 13.03 -12.89
CA PRO A 167 11.60 13.98 -12.76
C PRO A 167 11.07 14.01 -11.32
N ALA A 168 10.66 15.19 -10.83
CA ALA A 168 10.07 15.36 -9.50
C ALA A 168 8.68 14.71 -9.37
N LEU A 169 7.93 14.66 -10.48
CA LEU A 169 6.59 14.11 -10.57
C LEU A 169 6.58 12.94 -11.55
N SER A 170 5.87 11.88 -11.19
CA SER A 170 5.72 10.69 -12.03
C SER A 170 4.35 10.72 -12.72
N SER A 171 4.31 11.19 -13.96
CA SER A 171 3.10 11.16 -14.80
C SER A 171 3.24 10.05 -15.84
N VAL A 172 2.40 9.01 -15.75
CA VAL A 172 2.43 7.87 -16.70
C VAL A 172 2.01 8.30 -18.11
N ASN A 173 1.25 9.40 -18.24
CA ASN A 173 0.76 9.90 -19.51
C ASN A 173 1.87 10.45 -20.44
N GLU A 174 3.08 10.65 -19.92
CA GLU A 174 4.23 11.18 -20.65
C GLU A 174 5.22 10.08 -21.11
N ALA A 175 4.93 8.81 -20.82
CA ALA A 175 5.80 7.69 -21.19
C ALA A 175 5.58 7.26 -22.65
N HIS A 176 6.50 7.65 -23.53
CA HIS A 176 6.50 7.21 -24.94
C HIS A 176 7.52 6.09 -25.21
N SER A 177 8.45 5.83 -24.28
CA SER A 177 9.45 4.77 -24.38
C SER A 177 9.64 4.01 -23.05
N LEU A 178 10.27 2.83 -23.12
CA LEU A 178 10.62 2.03 -21.93
C LEU A 178 11.60 2.78 -21.02
N THR A 179 12.51 3.57 -21.60
CA THR A 179 13.47 4.40 -20.87
C THR A 179 12.76 5.49 -20.08
N ASP A 180 11.73 6.13 -20.67
CA ASP A 180 10.92 7.12 -19.97
C ASP A 180 10.17 6.50 -18.82
N LEU A 181 9.64 5.28 -19.00
CA LEU A 181 8.97 4.54 -17.94
C LEU A 181 9.92 4.27 -16.78
N VAL A 182 11.14 3.76 -17.04
CA VAL A 182 12.13 3.56 -15.97
C VAL A 182 12.44 4.89 -15.27
N ARG A 183 12.61 5.99 -16.01
CA ARG A 183 12.92 7.29 -15.43
C ARG A 183 11.80 7.86 -14.56
N ILE A 184 10.55 7.69 -15.00
CA ILE A 184 9.33 8.11 -14.29
C ILE A 184 9.16 7.33 -12.98
N TYR A 185 9.40 6.02 -13.01
CA TYR A 185 9.24 5.16 -11.83
C TYR A 185 10.48 5.12 -10.93
N ALA A 186 11.67 5.50 -11.41
CA ALA A 186 12.93 5.35 -10.68
C ALA A 186 12.89 6.02 -9.31
N MET A 187 12.44 7.29 -9.23
CA MET A 187 12.43 8.00 -7.96
C MET A 187 11.52 7.34 -6.91
N PRO A 188 10.21 7.11 -7.16
CA PRO A 188 9.35 6.47 -6.17
C PRO A 188 9.76 5.01 -5.88
N VAL A 189 10.31 4.29 -6.86
CA VAL A 189 10.80 2.93 -6.63
C VAL A 189 12.04 2.92 -5.74
N ILE A 190 13.01 3.82 -5.96
CA ILE A 190 14.22 3.92 -5.13
C ILE A 190 13.85 4.27 -3.69
N THR A 191 12.99 5.27 -3.49
CA THR A 191 12.59 5.71 -2.15
C THR A 191 11.87 4.60 -1.39
N LEU A 192 10.87 3.96 -2.02
CA LEU A 192 10.15 2.85 -1.42
C LEU A 192 11.05 1.63 -1.17
N THR A 193 11.92 1.29 -2.14
CA THR A 193 12.86 0.17 -2.00
C THR A 193 13.80 0.38 -0.83
N PHE A 194 14.31 1.59 -0.65
CA PHE A 194 15.24 1.91 0.44
C PHE A 194 14.60 1.70 1.82
N VAL A 195 13.38 2.21 2.01
CA VAL A 195 12.65 2.13 3.29
C VAL A 195 12.17 0.71 3.58
N ILE A 196 11.49 0.08 2.61
CA ILE A 196 10.93 -1.27 2.76
C ILE A 196 12.06 -2.28 2.99
N SER A 197 13.16 -2.17 2.23
CA SER A 197 14.25 -3.12 2.35
C SER A 197 14.90 -3.07 3.74
N ALA A 198 15.13 -1.89 4.31
CA ALA A 198 15.76 -1.77 5.62
C ALA A 198 14.96 -2.50 6.73
N GLN A 199 13.64 -2.27 6.77
CA GLN A 199 12.77 -2.93 7.73
C GLN A 199 12.71 -4.45 7.50
N MET A 200 12.62 -4.87 6.24
CA MET A 200 12.51 -6.27 5.90
C MET A 200 13.83 -7.05 6.09
N ILE A 201 15.00 -6.43 5.87
CA ILE A 201 16.31 -6.99 6.21
C ILE A 201 16.35 -7.32 7.70
N ARG A 202 15.95 -6.37 8.55
CA ARG A 202 15.97 -6.53 10.01
C ARG A 202 15.06 -7.67 10.47
N MET A 203 13.84 -7.72 9.94
CA MET A 203 12.88 -8.78 10.27
C MET A 203 13.36 -10.15 9.77
N THR A 204 13.85 -10.23 8.54
CA THR A 204 14.39 -11.46 7.95
C THR A 204 15.58 -11.97 8.77
N ARG A 205 16.52 -11.07 9.11
CA ARG A 205 17.68 -11.41 9.93
C ARG A 205 17.26 -11.96 11.29
N ALA A 206 16.31 -11.32 11.97
CA ALA A 206 15.81 -11.78 13.27
C ALA A 206 15.17 -13.17 13.16
N ALA A 207 14.28 -13.36 12.19
CA ALA A 207 13.61 -14.64 11.95
C ALA A 207 14.60 -15.77 11.60
N VAL A 208 15.61 -15.50 10.77
CA VAL A 208 16.63 -16.50 10.42
C VAL A 208 17.50 -16.84 11.63
N ILE A 209 17.90 -15.87 12.46
CA ILE A 209 18.67 -16.13 13.68
C ILE A 209 17.87 -16.99 14.66
N GLU A 210 16.59 -16.67 14.87
CA GLU A 210 15.69 -17.45 15.71
C GLU A 210 15.56 -18.89 15.19
N THR A 211 15.34 -19.03 13.88
CA THR A 211 15.25 -20.34 13.22
C THR A 211 16.54 -21.15 13.35
N LEU A 212 17.71 -20.51 13.18
CA LEU A 212 19.02 -21.17 13.33
C LEU A 212 19.30 -21.64 14.77
N SER A 213 18.59 -21.10 15.76
CA SER A 213 18.70 -21.51 17.16
C SER A 213 17.77 -22.66 17.58
N THR A 214 17.03 -23.24 16.63
CA THR A 214 16.10 -24.32 16.90
C THR A 214 16.78 -25.71 16.96
N PRO A 215 16.27 -26.67 17.75
CA PRO A 215 16.90 -27.98 17.92
C PRO A 215 17.05 -28.80 16.63
N TYR A 216 16.14 -28.64 15.65
CA TYR A 216 16.23 -29.38 14.39
C TYR A 216 17.37 -28.86 13.50
N VAL A 217 17.69 -27.56 13.55
CA VAL A 217 18.85 -26.99 12.86
C VAL A 217 20.15 -27.44 13.53
N GLU A 218 20.18 -27.48 14.86
CA GLU A 218 21.32 -28.02 15.61
C GLU A 218 21.59 -29.48 15.24
N MET A 219 20.55 -30.31 15.16
CA MET A 219 20.69 -31.70 14.71
C MET A 219 21.20 -31.80 13.26
N ALA A 220 20.75 -30.92 12.36
CA ALA A 220 21.22 -30.88 10.98
C ALA A 220 22.72 -30.52 10.90
N LEU A 221 23.18 -29.57 11.73
CA LEU A 221 24.59 -29.23 11.87
C LEU A 221 25.42 -30.43 12.35
N LEU A 222 24.96 -31.13 13.39
CA LEU A 222 25.63 -32.32 13.91
C LEU A 222 25.71 -33.46 12.89
N LYS A 223 24.75 -33.54 11.96
CA LYS A 223 24.76 -34.46 10.81
C LYS A 223 25.65 -33.99 9.64
N GLY A 224 26.38 -32.87 9.79
CA GLY A 224 27.32 -32.36 8.79
C GLY A 224 26.69 -31.47 7.70
N ALA A 225 25.46 -30.97 7.88
CA ALA A 225 24.86 -30.04 6.93
C ALA A 225 25.58 -28.68 6.99
N SER A 226 25.90 -28.10 5.84
CA SER A 226 26.48 -26.75 5.76
C SER A 226 25.44 -25.67 6.02
N ARG A 227 25.86 -24.51 6.55
CA ARG A 227 24.96 -23.37 6.82
C ARG A 227 24.13 -22.96 5.59
N SER A 228 24.74 -22.90 4.41
CA SER A 228 24.02 -22.59 3.16
C SER A 228 22.99 -23.66 2.80
N ARG A 229 23.30 -24.94 3.04
CA ARG A 229 22.37 -26.04 2.76
C ARG A 229 21.16 -25.99 3.67
N MET A 230 21.32 -25.66 4.95
CA MET A 230 20.20 -25.58 5.91
C MET A 230 19.28 -24.38 5.72
N VAL A 231 19.77 -23.32 5.08
CA VAL A 231 18.99 -22.10 4.85
C VAL A 231 18.27 -22.14 3.50
N LEU A 232 18.87 -22.76 2.48
CA LEU A 232 18.33 -22.83 1.12
C LEU A 232 17.51 -24.10 0.83
N ARG A 233 17.57 -25.11 1.71
CA ARG A 233 16.84 -26.38 1.58
C ARG A 233 16.22 -26.76 2.91
#